data_AF-A0A1F4TF00-F1
#
_entry.id   AF-A0A1F4TF00-F1
#
_cell.length_a   1.000
_cell.length_b   1.000
_cell.length_c   1.000
_cell.angle_alpha   90.00
_cell.angle_beta   90.00
_cell.angle_gamma   90.00
#
_symmetry.space_group_name_H-M   'P 1'
#
loop_
_entity.id
_entity.type
_entity.pdbx_description
1 polymer ?
#
loop_
_entity_poly.entity_id
_entity_poly.type
_entity_poly.pdbx_seq_one_letter_code
_entity_poly.pdbx_strand_id
1 'polypeptide(L)'
;MVALINYLTTLGKANLFLLRLGPALITWLISITLYHLARGLFNEKVAFWSAIIFQIIPHFLVIWLTMFVEVPLGLFWISAVYLLYKITRTSNLELRTLGQWLLLGIIIGLGCLSKYTMFLFWPCLAIFFYLVPEQRYWLKRPEPYLCFLLSAFCFLPVILWNAQNNWVSFTFHAGKASADPWGAHLLEFIGDQLVHFTPFLIFALYNVWSYALKQKAVGYKLLLAFSLPLIIAFLALSLKIKVWAHWPAVGYITAIPLTVAYILETGKSLKRFMVWLTCFSLLILFILFFLSPGIALHQKEYANNYKLAAYLPNNQKIFAGTNVTTALLEFYSQRSVFLATGFLMPSPRWGEKQYELWGIPNLAKGENIIYFGENNSMMQILFNKHFLVTEVLPNIKIGLIEDYITENYYFIELKGFKGPPSHP
;
A
#
# COMPACT_ATOMS: atom_id res chain seq x y z
N MET A 1 -1.74 10.85 -1.62
CA MET A 1 -3.19 10.56 -1.61
C MET A 1 -3.76 10.24 -0.23
N VAL A 2 -3.19 9.29 0.53
CA VAL A 2 -3.71 8.86 1.85
C VAL A 2 -4.00 10.03 2.81
N ALA A 3 -3.05 10.95 2.99
CA ALA A 3 -3.23 12.10 3.86
C ALA A 3 -4.41 13.00 3.45
N LEU A 4 -4.61 13.21 2.14
CA LEU A 4 -5.73 14.00 1.61
C LEU A 4 -7.06 13.31 1.91
N ILE A 5 -7.15 11.99 1.68
CA ILE A 5 -8.39 11.24 1.96
C ILE A 5 -8.69 11.29 3.46
N ASN A 6 -7.70 11.03 4.31
CA ASN A 6 -7.88 11.12 5.76
C ASN A 6 -8.32 12.53 6.18
N TYR A 7 -7.70 13.58 5.64
CA TYR A 7 -8.10 14.96 5.93
C TYR A 7 -9.55 15.22 5.53
N LEU A 8 -9.98 14.77 4.34
CA LEU A 8 -11.35 14.94 3.86
C LEU A 8 -12.37 14.17 4.70
N THR A 9 -12.03 12.96 5.16
CA THR A 9 -12.98 12.12 5.92
C THR A 9 -13.01 12.46 7.40
N THR A 10 -11.93 13.02 7.96
CA THR A 10 -11.88 13.43 9.37
C THR A 10 -12.06 14.94 9.58
N LEU A 11 -12.08 15.72 8.50
CA LEU A 11 -12.06 17.19 8.54
C LEU A 11 -10.88 17.73 9.37
N GLY A 12 -9.73 17.05 9.28
CA GLY A 12 -8.52 17.38 10.03
C GLY A 12 -8.54 17.03 11.52
N LYS A 13 -9.57 16.32 12.01
CA LYS A 13 -9.68 15.92 13.43
C LYS A 13 -9.12 14.53 13.67
N ALA A 14 -8.49 14.32 14.83
CA ALA A 14 -7.98 13.01 15.26
C ALA A 14 -9.12 12.11 15.78
N ASN A 15 -9.93 11.55 14.86
CA ASN A 15 -11.03 10.64 15.21
C ASN A 15 -10.82 9.25 14.57
N LEU A 16 -10.59 8.25 15.42
CA LEU A 16 -10.30 6.87 15.00
C LEU A 16 -11.43 6.22 14.20
N PHE A 17 -12.69 6.54 14.49
CA PHE A 17 -13.83 6.02 13.74
C PHE A 17 -13.87 6.61 12.32
N LEU A 18 -13.72 7.94 12.20
CA LEU A 18 -13.71 8.62 10.90
C LEU A 18 -12.48 8.26 10.06
N LEU A 19 -11.36 7.89 10.68
CA LEU A 19 -10.19 7.34 9.98
C LEU A 19 -10.50 5.99 9.32
N ARG A 20 -11.42 5.18 9.87
CA ARG A 20 -11.87 3.92 9.26
C ARG A 20 -12.99 4.10 8.23
N LEU A 21 -13.72 5.22 8.30
CA LEU A 21 -14.77 5.53 7.33
C LEU A 21 -14.19 5.71 5.91
N GLY A 22 -13.05 6.39 5.78
CA GLY A 22 -12.40 6.60 4.49
C GLY A 22 -12.09 5.33 3.70
N PRO A 23 -11.31 4.37 4.24
CA PRO A 23 -11.05 3.14 3.54
C PRO A 23 -12.32 2.31 3.32
N ALA A 24 -13.27 2.29 4.27
CA ALA A 24 -14.56 1.58 4.11
C ALA A 24 -15.41 2.13 2.94
N LEU A 25 -15.49 3.46 2.78
CA LEU A 25 -16.18 4.08 1.65
C LEU A 25 -15.49 3.73 0.32
N ILE A 26 -14.16 3.74 0.30
CA ILE A 26 -13.41 3.40 -0.91
C ILE A 26 -13.58 1.93 -1.28
N THR A 27 -13.50 1.00 -0.34
CA THR A 27 -13.72 -0.44 -0.63
C THR A 27 -15.16 -0.70 -1.09
N TRP A 28 -16.13 0.02 -0.54
CA TRP A 28 -17.52 -0.01 -1.04
C TRP A 28 -17.62 0.48 -2.49
N LEU A 29 -16.98 1.60 -2.83
CA LEU A 29 -16.94 2.13 -4.20
C LEU A 29 -16.21 1.19 -5.17
N ILE A 30 -15.15 0.51 -4.73
CA ILE A 30 -14.47 -0.54 -5.51
C ILE A 30 -15.45 -1.67 -5.81
N SER A 31 -16.19 -2.15 -4.81
CA SER A 31 -17.17 -3.22 -4.95
C SER A 31 -18.29 -2.85 -5.93
N ILE A 32 -18.81 -1.62 -5.86
CA ILE A 32 -19.82 -1.10 -6.81
C ILE A 32 -19.24 -1.03 -8.23
N THR A 33 -18.04 -0.48 -8.39
CA THR A 33 -17.40 -0.33 -9.69
C THR A 33 -17.10 -1.69 -10.32
N LEU A 34 -16.64 -2.65 -9.50
CA LEU A 34 -16.41 -4.03 -9.88
C LEU A 34 -17.70 -4.73 -10.30
N TYR A 35 -18.81 -4.52 -9.58
CA TYR A 35 -20.13 -5.01 -9.95
C TYR A 35 -20.54 -4.49 -11.34
N HIS A 36 -20.45 -3.17 -11.58
CA HIS A 36 -20.84 -2.60 -12.87
C HIS A 36 -19.95 -3.05 -14.04
N LEU A 37 -18.65 -3.17 -13.80
CA LEU A 37 -17.71 -3.73 -14.78
C LEU A 37 -18.11 -5.18 -15.13
N ALA A 38 -18.27 -6.02 -14.11
CA ALA A 38 -18.61 -7.44 -14.29
C ALA A 38 -19.98 -7.64 -14.95
N ARG A 39 -20.97 -6.83 -14.59
CA ARG A 39 -22.32 -6.85 -15.19
C ARG A 39 -22.27 -6.50 -16.66
N GLY A 40 -21.49 -5.48 -17.03
CA GLY A 40 -21.34 -5.03 -18.42
C GLY A 40 -20.51 -6.00 -19.29
N LEU A 41 -19.58 -6.73 -18.68
CA LEU A 41 -18.76 -7.73 -19.38
C LEU A 41 -19.45 -9.07 -19.55
N PHE A 42 -20.22 -9.49 -18.54
CA PHE A 42 -20.84 -10.81 -18.48
C PHE A 42 -22.35 -10.68 -18.21
N ASN A 43 -22.76 -10.83 -16.94
CA ASN A 43 -24.15 -10.79 -16.50
C ASN A 43 -24.23 -10.43 -15.01
N GLU A 44 -25.46 -10.22 -14.52
CA GLU A 44 -25.73 -9.83 -13.13
C GLU A 44 -25.27 -10.87 -12.10
N LYS A 45 -25.34 -12.16 -12.43
CA LYS A 45 -24.89 -13.22 -11.52
C LYS A 45 -23.38 -13.16 -11.31
N VAL A 46 -22.60 -12.97 -12.39
CA VAL A 46 -21.14 -12.77 -12.30
C VAL A 46 -20.83 -11.52 -11.49
N ALA A 47 -21.58 -10.43 -11.73
CA ALA A 47 -21.40 -9.17 -11.04
C ALA A 47 -21.62 -9.26 -9.52
N PHE A 48 -22.73 -9.84 -9.11
CA PHE A 48 -23.07 -10.02 -7.70
C PHE A 48 -21.97 -10.80 -6.97
N TRP A 49 -21.60 -11.98 -7.49
CA TRP A 49 -20.59 -12.80 -6.83
C TRP A 49 -19.19 -12.19 -6.88
N SER A 50 -18.86 -11.37 -7.88
CA SER A 50 -17.60 -10.64 -7.92
C SER A 50 -17.49 -9.63 -6.80
N ALA A 51 -18.56 -8.87 -6.56
CA ALA A 51 -18.64 -7.91 -5.46
C ALA A 51 -18.53 -8.60 -4.09
N ILE A 52 -19.22 -9.73 -3.91
CA ILE A 52 -19.16 -10.50 -2.66
C ILE A 52 -17.76 -11.11 -2.43
N ILE A 53 -17.18 -11.76 -3.44
CA ILE A 53 -15.83 -12.37 -3.33
C ILE A 53 -14.78 -11.32 -2.98
N PHE A 54 -14.84 -10.14 -3.59
CA PHE A 54 -13.96 -9.02 -3.25
C PHE A 54 -14.05 -8.67 -1.75
N GLN A 55 -15.24 -8.67 -1.16
CA GLN A 55 -15.41 -8.29 0.25
C GLN A 55 -14.94 -9.38 1.23
N ILE A 56 -14.93 -10.66 0.84
CA ILE A 56 -14.62 -11.76 1.76
C ILE A 56 -13.20 -12.31 1.64
N ILE A 57 -12.47 -12.02 0.57
CA ILE A 57 -11.05 -12.40 0.47
C ILE A 57 -10.29 -11.78 1.66
N PRO A 58 -9.49 -12.56 2.43
CA PRO A 58 -8.87 -12.10 3.68
C PRO A 58 -8.07 -10.82 3.53
N HIS A 59 -7.33 -10.67 2.42
CA HIS A 59 -6.59 -9.46 2.11
C HIS A 59 -7.49 -8.21 2.16
N PHE A 60 -8.58 -8.21 1.40
CA PHE A 60 -9.47 -7.05 1.33
C PHE A 60 -10.32 -6.91 2.59
N LEU A 61 -10.78 -8.01 3.17
CA LEU A 61 -11.61 -8.02 4.38
C LEU A 61 -10.88 -7.43 5.60
N VAL A 62 -9.62 -7.77 5.79
CA VAL A 62 -8.86 -7.40 7.01
C VAL A 62 -8.00 -6.17 6.78
N ILE A 63 -7.18 -6.17 5.73
CA ILE A 63 -6.14 -5.15 5.54
C ILE A 63 -6.77 -3.82 5.15
N TRP A 64 -7.80 -3.85 4.29
CA TRP A 64 -8.39 -2.63 3.73
C TRP A 64 -9.45 -2.00 4.64
N LEU A 65 -9.57 -2.44 5.89
CA LEU A 65 -10.20 -1.67 6.96
C LEU A 65 -9.28 -0.54 7.48
N THR A 66 -7.99 -0.61 7.15
CA THR A 66 -6.99 0.42 7.45
C THR A 66 -6.66 1.18 6.16
N MET A 67 -6.36 2.47 6.29
CA MET A 67 -6.02 3.32 5.15
C MET A 67 -4.59 3.04 4.65
N PHE A 68 -4.47 1.99 3.85
CA PHE A 68 -3.27 1.66 3.08
C PHE A 68 -3.23 2.44 1.76
N VAL A 69 -2.03 2.62 1.18
CA VAL A 69 -1.86 3.30 -0.13
C VAL A 69 -2.51 2.51 -1.28
N GLU A 70 -2.74 1.21 -1.08
CA GLU A 70 -3.40 0.28 -1.98
C GLU A 70 -4.90 0.56 -2.12
N VAL A 71 -5.54 1.12 -1.10
CA VAL A 71 -6.99 1.38 -1.08
C VAL A 71 -7.38 2.38 -2.17
N PRO A 72 -6.80 3.61 -2.22
CA PRO A 72 -7.06 4.53 -3.33
C PRO A 72 -6.52 4.00 -4.66
N LEU A 73 -5.38 3.30 -4.67
CA LEU A 73 -4.87 2.66 -5.90
C LEU A 73 -5.91 1.70 -6.49
N GLY A 74 -6.52 0.84 -5.66
CA GLY A 74 -7.54 -0.12 -6.09
C GLY A 74 -8.75 0.56 -6.71
N LEU A 75 -9.20 1.68 -6.13
CA LEU A 75 -10.31 2.48 -6.67
C LEU A 75 -9.97 3.07 -8.03
N PHE A 76 -8.83 3.76 -8.14
CA PHE A 76 -8.43 4.36 -9.41
C PHE A 76 -8.16 3.29 -10.47
N TRP A 77 -7.58 2.15 -10.09
CA TRP A 77 -7.33 1.03 -10.98
C TRP A 77 -8.64 0.45 -11.56
N ILE A 78 -9.58 0.05 -10.69
CA ILE A 78 -10.82 -0.58 -11.18
C ILE A 78 -11.70 0.42 -11.93
N SER A 79 -11.68 1.69 -11.53
CA SER A 79 -12.37 2.77 -12.25
C SER A 79 -11.78 3.00 -13.64
N ALA A 80 -10.46 2.94 -13.76
CA ALA A 80 -9.75 3.05 -15.04
C ALA A 80 -10.08 1.85 -15.96
N VAL A 81 -10.08 0.62 -15.43
CA VAL A 81 -10.48 -0.58 -16.20
C VAL A 81 -11.95 -0.50 -16.63
N TYR A 82 -12.84 -0.03 -15.75
CA TYR A 82 -14.25 0.17 -16.05
C TYR A 82 -14.50 1.24 -17.11
N LEU A 83 -13.77 2.35 -17.06
CA LEU A 83 -13.86 3.40 -18.07
C LEU A 83 -13.28 2.92 -19.41
N LEU A 84 -12.17 2.19 -19.41
CA LEU A 84 -11.61 1.57 -20.61
C LEU A 84 -12.57 0.56 -21.25
N TYR A 85 -13.28 -0.24 -20.45
CA TYR A 85 -14.38 -1.09 -20.93
C TYR A 85 -15.46 -0.26 -21.66
N LYS A 86 -15.87 0.89 -21.12
CA LYS A 86 -16.87 1.77 -21.77
C LYS A 86 -16.35 2.39 -23.07
N ILE A 87 -15.08 2.82 -23.08
CA ILE A 87 -14.42 3.37 -24.27
C ILE A 87 -14.40 2.33 -25.40
N THR A 88 -13.95 1.11 -25.10
CA THR A 88 -13.78 0.04 -26.10
C THR A 88 -15.10 -0.51 -26.67
N ARG A 89 -16.22 -0.24 -26.00
CA ARG A 89 -17.58 -0.55 -26.46
C ARG A 89 -18.22 0.55 -27.31
N THR A 90 -17.64 1.75 -27.35
CA THR A 90 -18.23 2.89 -28.05
C THR A 90 -17.90 2.82 -29.54
N SER A 91 -18.92 2.77 -30.39
CA SER A 91 -18.78 2.71 -31.86
C SER A 91 -18.51 4.09 -32.49
N ASN A 92 -18.89 5.17 -31.81
CA ASN A 92 -18.80 6.52 -32.34
C ASN A 92 -17.52 7.22 -31.85
N LEU A 93 -16.63 7.55 -32.79
CA LEU A 93 -15.36 8.26 -32.54
C LEU A 93 -15.58 9.78 -32.46
N GLU A 94 -16.45 10.21 -31.55
CA GLU A 94 -16.83 11.62 -31.37
C GLU A 94 -16.13 12.28 -30.16
N LEU A 95 -16.36 13.58 -29.95
CA LEU A 95 -15.90 14.37 -28.79
C LEU A 95 -16.11 13.67 -27.44
N ARG A 96 -17.21 12.92 -27.30
CA ARG A 96 -17.52 12.14 -26.10
C ARG A 96 -16.44 11.10 -25.78
N THR A 97 -15.88 10.47 -26.81
CA THR A 97 -14.86 9.43 -26.66
C THR A 97 -13.51 10.04 -26.27
N LEU A 98 -13.15 11.20 -26.83
CA LEU A 98 -12.00 11.97 -26.36
C LEU A 98 -12.16 12.34 -24.88
N GLY A 99 -13.33 12.85 -24.46
CA GLY A 99 -13.60 13.18 -23.06
C GLY A 99 -13.43 11.99 -22.11
N GLN A 100 -13.81 10.78 -22.53
CA GLN A 100 -13.60 9.55 -21.75
C GLN A 100 -12.12 9.18 -21.65
N TRP A 101 -11.35 9.32 -22.73
CA TRP A 101 -9.90 9.10 -22.70
C TRP A 101 -9.18 10.12 -21.80
N LEU A 102 -9.58 11.40 -21.83
CA LEU A 102 -9.03 12.41 -20.94
C LEU A 102 -9.37 12.13 -19.47
N LEU A 103 -10.62 11.74 -19.18
CA LEU A 103 -11.01 11.31 -17.83
C LEU A 103 -10.21 10.09 -17.37
N LEU A 104 -9.94 9.13 -18.27
CA LEU A 104 -9.08 7.99 -17.99
C LEU A 104 -7.66 8.45 -17.61
N GLY A 105 -7.11 9.42 -18.34
CA GLY A 105 -5.80 10.02 -18.04
C GLY A 105 -5.74 10.65 -16.66
N ILE A 106 -6.78 11.40 -16.26
CA ILE A 106 -6.90 11.98 -14.91
C ILE A 106 -6.95 10.88 -13.85
N ILE A 107 -7.79 9.85 -14.03
CA ILE A 107 -7.90 8.72 -13.09
C ILE A 107 -6.56 8.00 -12.93
N ILE A 108 -5.85 7.74 -14.03
CA ILE A 108 -4.52 7.11 -14.00
C ILE A 108 -3.52 8.02 -13.28
N GLY A 109 -3.51 9.32 -13.58
CA GLY A 109 -2.65 10.30 -12.92
C GLY A 109 -2.86 10.36 -11.40
N LEU A 110 -4.11 10.44 -10.95
CA LEU A 110 -4.47 10.40 -9.52
C LEU A 110 -4.09 9.06 -8.85
N GLY A 111 -4.20 7.96 -9.59
CA GLY A 111 -3.70 6.65 -9.15
C GLY A 111 -2.18 6.64 -8.96
N CYS A 112 -1.43 7.28 -9.86
CA CYS A 112 0.03 7.42 -9.72
C CYS A 112 0.43 8.25 -8.50
N LEU A 113 -0.38 9.26 -8.11
CA LEU A 113 -0.22 10.02 -6.85
C LEU A 113 -0.57 9.19 -5.59
N SER A 114 -1.20 8.03 -5.76
CA SER A 114 -1.46 7.08 -4.68
C SER A 114 -0.31 6.09 -4.52
N LYS A 115 0.10 5.44 -5.64
CA LYS A 115 1.22 4.50 -5.67
C LYS A 115 1.77 4.37 -7.10
N TYR A 116 3.08 4.31 -7.25
CA TYR A 116 3.76 4.19 -8.56
C TYR A 116 3.35 2.93 -9.34
N THR A 117 2.84 1.90 -8.66
CA THR A 117 2.25 0.70 -9.29
C THR A 117 1.18 1.03 -10.33
N MET A 118 0.47 2.17 -10.22
CA MET A 118 -0.52 2.58 -11.21
C MET A 118 0.07 2.72 -12.62
N PHE A 119 1.37 3.02 -12.77
CA PHE A 119 2.02 3.08 -14.09
C PHE A 119 1.99 1.75 -14.85
N LEU A 120 1.79 0.62 -14.16
CA LEU A 120 1.60 -0.69 -14.80
C LEU A 120 0.30 -0.77 -15.61
N PHE A 121 -0.60 0.23 -15.51
CA PHE A 121 -1.78 0.32 -16.37
C PHE A 121 -1.39 0.39 -17.85
N TRP A 122 -0.32 1.11 -18.20
CA TRP A 122 0.12 1.30 -19.59
C TRP A 122 0.63 0.03 -20.28
N PRO A 123 1.53 -0.78 -19.69
CA PRO A 123 1.88 -2.07 -20.28
C PRO A 123 0.67 -3.03 -20.33
N CYS A 124 -0.25 -2.98 -19.35
CA CYS A 124 -1.49 -3.76 -19.42
C CYS A 124 -2.38 -3.34 -20.59
N LEU A 125 -2.50 -2.03 -20.85
CA LEU A 125 -3.24 -1.49 -21.99
C LEU A 125 -2.59 -1.92 -23.32
N ALA A 126 -1.25 -1.88 -23.41
CA ALA A 126 -0.53 -2.35 -24.59
C ALA A 126 -0.75 -3.85 -24.83
N ILE A 127 -0.68 -4.68 -23.77
CA ILE A 127 -0.99 -6.12 -23.83
C ILE A 127 -2.44 -6.34 -24.26
N PHE A 128 -3.39 -5.53 -23.77
CA PHE A 128 -4.78 -5.62 -24.18
C PHE A 128 -4.97 -5.35 -25.68
N PHE A 129 -4.37 -4.28 -26.23
CA PHE A 129 -4.40 -4.03 -27.68
C PHE A 129 -3.68 -5.12 -28.49
N TYR A 130 -2.64 -5.73 -27.94
CA TYR A 130 -2.01 -6.88 -28.56
C TYR A 130 -2.96 -8.09 -28.63
N LEU A 131 -3.64 -8.42 -27.53
CA LEU A 131 -4.56 -9.54 -27.41
C LEU A 131 -5.88 -9.36 -28.17
N VAL A 132 -6.26 -8.12 -28.48
CA VAL A 132 -7.55 -7.77 -29.10
C VAL A 132 -7.30 -6.98 -30.40
N PRO A 133 -7.12 -7.67 -31.54
CA PRO A 133 -6.77 -7.03 -32.81
C PRO A 133 -7.74 -5.93 -33.25
N GLU A 134 -9.04 -6.12 -33.03
CA GLU A 134 -10.11 -5.14 -33.30
C GLU A 134 -9.98 -3.83 -32.51
N GLN A 135 -9.18 -3.77 -31.44
CA GLN A 135 -8.94 -2.54 -30.67
C GLN A 135 -7.62 -1.85 -31.06
N ARG A 136 -6.80 -2.44 -31.95
CA ARG A 136 -5.49 -1.88 -32.34
C ARG A 136 -5.60 -0.56 -33.11
N TYR A 137 -6.77 -0.23 -33.66
CA TYR A 137 -6.95 1.06 -34.33
C TYR A 137 -6.68 2.23 -33.39
N TRP A 138 -6.88 2.07 -32.07
CA TRP A 138 -6.54 3.07 -31.06
C TRP A 138 -5.06 3.47 -31.08
N LEU A 139 -4.15 2.63 -31.56
CA LEU A 139 -2.74 2.95 -31.73
C LEU A 139 -2.48 4.00 -32.83
N LYS A 140 -3.44 4.23 -33.74
CA LYS A 140 -3.36 5.27 -34.77
C LYS A 140 -4.11 6.55 -34.39
N ARG A 141 -4.72 6.55 -33.21
CA ARG A 141 -5.63 7.59 -32.73
C ARG A 141 -4.93 8.44 -31.68
N PRO A 142 -5.07 9.77 -31.67
CA PRO A 142 -4.41 10.62 -30.68
C PRO A 142 -4.90 10.40 -29.23
N GLU A 143 -6.12 9.92 -29.04
CA GLU A 143 -6.81 9.88 -27.74
C GLU A 143 -6.05 9.10 -26.65
N PRO A 144 -5.53 7.87 -26.87
CA PRO A 144 -4.72 7.17 -25.87
C PRO A 144 -3.40 7.87 -25.53
N TYR A 145 -2.81 8.59 -26.47
CA TYR A 145 -1.57 9.35 -26.25
C TYR A 145 -1.85 10.63 -25.45
N LEU A 146 -2.94 11.33 -25.74
CA LEU A 146 -3.40 12.46 -24.92
C LEU A 146 -3.75 12.02 -23.50
N CYS A 147 -4.38 10.85 -23.35
CA CYS A 147 -4.62 10.21 -22.05
C CYS A 147 -3.29 9.97 -21.30
N PHE A 148 -2.26 9.43 -21.98
CA PHE A 148 -0.94 9.22 -21.40
C PHE A 148 -0.29 10.54 -20.94
N LEU A 149 -0.24 11.54 -21.83
CA LEU A 149 0.34 12.85 -21.54
C LEU A 149 -0.38 13.53 -20.37
N LEU A 150 -1.70 13.45 -20.31
CA LEU A 150 -2.47 14.02 -19.21
C LEU A 150 -2.20 13.29 -17.89
N SER A 151 -2.09 11.96 -17.90
CA SER A 151 -1.72 11.20 -16.70
C SER A 151 -0.32 11.56 -16.20
N ALA A 152 0.63 11.75 -17.11
CA ALA A 152 1.99 12.17 -16.81
C ALA A 152 2.02 13.61 -16.27
N PHE A 153 1.20 14.50 -16.82
CA PHE A 153 1.02 15.86 -16.33
C PHE A 153 0.47 15.88 -14.90
N CYS A 154 -0.54 15.07 -14.58
CA CYS A 154 -1.03 14.91 -13.20
C CYS A 154 0.04 14.37 -12.24
N PHE A 155 0.97 13.52 -12.73
CA PHE A 155 2.07 12.98 -11.93
C PHE A 155 3.29 13.93 -11.84
N LEU A 156 3.33 14.97 -12.66
CA LEU A 156 4.46 15.91 -12.75
C LEU A 156 4.91 16.50 -11.40
N PRO A 157 4.01 16.86 -10.44
CA PRO A 157 4.44 17.36 -9.13
C PRO A 157 5.37 16.39 -8.39
N VAL A 158 5.17 15.07 -8.54
CA VAL A 158 6.03 14.06 -7.90
C VAL A 158 7.42 14.04 -8.54
N ILE A 159 7.49 14.18 -9.86
CA ILE A 159 8.76 14.23 -10.61
C ILE A 159 9.53 15.49 -10.22
N LEU A 160 8.88 16.65 -10.24
CA LEU A 160 9.51 17.93 -9.90
C LEU A 160 10.01 17.96 -8.46
N TRP A 161 9.19 17.48 -7.52
CA TRP A 161 9.59 17.38 -6.12
C TRP A 161 10.80 16.46 -5.94
N ASN A 162 10.81 15.29 -6.60
CA ASN A 162 11.96 14.39 -6.53
C ASN A 162 13.21 15.00 -7.16
N ALA A 163 13.09 15.68 -8.30
CA ALA A 163 14.23 16.35 -8.94
C ALA A 163 14.87 17.42 -8.04
N GLN A 164 14.05 18.13 -7.25
CA GLN A 164 14.51 19.10 -6.26
C GLN A 164 15.09 18.47 -4.99
N ASN A 165 14.84 17.18 -4.75
CA ASN A 165 15.21 16.45 -3.54
C ASN A 165 16.07 15.22 -3.87
N ASN A 166 17.02 15.38 -4.80
CA ASN A 166 18.03 14.36 -5.16
C ASN A 166 17.45 12.99 -5.55
N TRP A 167 16.23 12.96 -6.08
CA TRP A 167 15.50 11.77 -6.47
C TRP A 167 15.28 10.75 -5.33
N VAL A 168 15.27 11.22 -4.07
CA VAL A 168 15.26 10.38 -2.85
C VAL A 168 14.23 9.25 -2.87
N SER A 169 13.03 9.48 -3.40
CA SER A 169 11.98 8.44 -3.45
C SER A 169 12.37 7.33 -4.42
N PHE A 170 12.85 7.70 -5.62
CA PHE A 170 13.22 6.74 -6.66
C PHE A 170 14.51 6.00 -6.32
N THR A 171 15.50 6.68 -5.76
CA THR A 171 16.76 6.04 -5.31
C THR A 171 16.50 5.06 -4.17
N PHE A 172 15.64 5.40 -3.21
CA PHE A 172 15.21 4.46 -2.17
C PHE A 172 14.57 3.19 -2.74
N HIS A 173 13.67 3.35 -3.71
CA HIS A 173 13.03 2.20 -4.35
C HIS A 173 14.00 1.39 -5.21
N ALA A 174 14.95 2.03 -5.89
CA ALA A 174 15.99 1.36 -6.67
C ALA A 174 17.01 0.62 -5.78
N GLY A 175 17.38 1.19 -4.63
CA GLY A 175 18.32 0.60 -3.68
C GLY A 175 17.84 -0.73 -3.09
N LYS A 176 16.53 -1.00 -3.11
CA LYS A 176 15.98 -2.33 -2.76
C LYS A 176 16.46 -3.42 -3.71
N ALA A 177 16.58 -3.12 -5.01
CA ALA A 177 16.92 -4.10 -6.04
C ALA A 177 18.37 -4.63 -5.95
N SER A 178 19.26 -3.90 -5.29
CA SER A 178 20.67 -4.25 -5.13
C SER A 178 20.99 -4.93 -3.78
N ALA A 179 20.03 -5.02 -2.86
CA ALA A 179 20.31 -5.34 -1.46
C ALA A 179 20.24 -6.83 -1.09
N ASP A 180 19.67 -7.67 -1.97
CA ASP A 180 19.32 -9.06 -1.64
C ASP A 180 19.83 -10.07 -2.69
N PRO A 181 20.19 -11.30 -2.27
CA PRO A 181 20.50 -12.40 -3.19
C PRO A 181 19.32 -12.77 -4.08
N TRP A 182 19.60 -13.33 -5.26
CA TRP A 182 18.55 -13.84 -6.15
C TRP A 182 17.77 -14.99 -5.50
N GLY A 183 16.44 -14.95 -5.61
CA GLY A 183 15.53 -15.98 -5.12
C GLY A 183 15.21 -15.93 -3.62
N ALA A 184 15.85 -15.04 -2.86
CA ALA A 184 15.74 -15.00 -1.39
C ALA A 184 14.30 -14.83 -0.87
N HIS A 185 13.46 -14.12 -1.62
CA HIS A 185 12.09 -13.75 -1.19
C HIS A 185 10.99 -14.50 -1.94
N LEU A 186 11.33 -15.41 -2.87
CA LEU A 186 10.33 -16.05 -3.73
C LEU A 186 9.34 -16.92 -2.94
N LEU A 187 9.86 -17.79 -2.07
CA LEU A 187 9.02 -18.71 -1.28
C LEU A 187 8.21 -17.97 -0.22
N GLU A 188 8.80 -16.96 0.44
CA GLU A 188 8.10 -16.05 1.35
C GLU A 188 6.94 -15.37 0.62
N PHE A 189 7.20 -14.80 -0.57
CA PHE A 189 6.18 -14.15 -1.37
C PHE A 189 5.05 -15.09 -1.80
N ILE A 190 5.37 -16.33 -2.20
CA ILE A 190 4.35 -17.34 -2.54
C ILE A 190 3.49 -17.66 -1.31
N GLY A 191 4.11 -17.86 -0.15
CA GLY A 191 3.41 -18.06 1.12
C GLY A 191 2.47 -16.90 1.45
N ASP A 192 2.98 -15.67 1.34
CA ASP A 192 2.22 -14.43 1.49
C ASP A 192 1.00 -14.37 0.56
N GLN A 193 1.17 -14.70 -0.73
CA GLN A 193 0.05 -14.70 -1.68
C GLN A 193 -1.04 -15.71 -1.30
N LEU A 194 -0.66 -16.90 -0.85
CA LEU A 194 -1.60 -17.94 -0.43
C LEU A 194 -2.40 -17.50 0.80
N VAL A 195 -1.76 -16.87 1.79
CA VAL A 195 -2.41 -16.39 3.01
C VAL A 195 -3.35 -15.21 2.71
N HIS A 196 -2.91 -14.25 1.90
CA HIS A 196 -3.67 -13.03 1.66
C HIS A 196 -4.81 -13.21 0.64
N PHE A 197 -4.56 -13.84 -0.51
CA PHE A 197 -5.55 -13.94 -1.59
C PHE A 197 -6.28 -15.29 -1.65
N THR A 198 -6.04 -16.16 -0.67
CA THR A 198 -6.59 -17.51 -0.51
C THR A 198 -6.06 -18.53 -1.53
N PRO A 199 -5.71 -19.76 -1.10
CA PRO A 199 -5.18 -20.78 -2.00
C PRO A 199 -6.13 -21.12 -3.16
N PHE A 200 -7.44 -21.11 -2.91
CA PHE A 200 -8.45 -21.45 -3.91
C PHE A 200 -8.49 -20.47 -5.09
N LEU A 201 -8.34 -19.18 -4.82
CA LEU A 201 -8.22 -18.19 -5.88
C LEU A 201 -6.90 -18.39 -6.62
N ILE A 202 -5.78 -18.49 -5.91
CA ILE A 202 -4.45 -18.66 -6.51
C ILE A 202 -4.40 -19.87 -7.43
N PHE A 203 -4.82 -21.05 -6.97
CA PHE A 203 -4.81 -22.28 -7.78
C PHE A 203 -5.84 -22.25 -8.92
N ALA A 204 -6.92 -21.48 -8.79
CA ALA A 204 -7.84 -21.27 -9.90
C ALA A 204 -7.23 -20.40 -11.01
N LEU A 205 -6.35 -19.43 -10.68
CA LEU A 205 -5.86 -18.43 -11.64
C LEU A 205 -5.24 -19.03 -12.90
N TYR A 206 -4.42 -20.08 -12.78
CA TYR A 206 -3.82 -20.72 -13.97
C TYR A 206 -4.90 -21.18 -14.97
N ASN A 207 -5.93 -21.86 -14.46
CA ASN A 207 -7.02 -22.36 -15.28
C ASN A 207 -7.92 -21.23 -15.80
N VAL A 208 -8.15 -20.19 -14.98
CA VAL A 208 -8.92 -18.99 -15.33
C VAL A 208 -8.24 -18.22 -16.46
N TRP A 209 -6.92 -17.99 -16.36
CA TRP A 209 -6.14 -17.32 -17.40
C TRP A 209 -6.06 -18.15 -18.67
N SER A 210 -5.84 -19.46 -18.56
CA SER A 210 -5.85 -20.37 -19.70
C SER A 210 -7.20 -20.40 -20.41
N TYR A 211 -8.30 -20.34 -19.65
CA TYR A 211 -9.65 -20.22 -20.21
C TYR A 211 -9.86 -18.88 -20.92
N ALA A 212 -9.49 -17.77 -20.28
CA ALA A 212 -9.60 -16.43 -20.85
C ALA A 212 -8.80 -16.26 -22.15
N LEU A 213 -7.63 -16.91 -22.24
CA LEU A 213 -6.82 -16.97 -23.46
C LEU A 213 -7.54 -17.67 -24.63
N LYS A 214 -8.46 -18.60 -24.36
CA LYS A 214 -9.25 -19.29 -25.41
C LYS A 214 -10.51 -18.53 -25.81
N GLN A 215 -11.01 -17.62 -24.96
CA GLN A 215 -12.20 -16.84 -25.26
C GLN A 215 -11.95 -15.77 -26.33
N LYS A 216 -12.92 -15.59 -27.23
CA LYS A 216 -12.89 -14.54 -28.27
C LYS A 216 -13.40 -13.19 -27.76
N ALA A 217 -14.32 -13.19 -26.80
CA ALA A 217 -14.93 -11.95 -26.34
C ALA A 217 -13.92 -11.01 -25.66
N VAL A 218 -13.97 -9.73 -26.04
CA VAL A 218 -13.07 -8.65 -25.57
C VAL A 218 -12.96 -8.58 -24.06
N GLY A 219 -14.06 -8.85 -23.35
CA GLY A 219 -14.11 -8.79 -21.89
C GLY A 219 -13.12 -9.70 -21.18
N TYR A 220 -12.95 -10.94 -21.67
CA TYR A 220 -12.00 -11.88 -21.08
C TYR A 220 -10.56 -11.41 -21.30
N LYS A 221 -10.25 -10.88 -22.49
CA LYS A 221 -8.92 -10.35 -22.82
C LYS A 221 -8.58 -9.09 -22.02
N LEU A 222 -9.57 -8.23 -21.78
CA LEU A 222 -9.43 -7.05 -20.94
C LEU A 222 -9.04 -7.46 -19.51
N LEU A 223 -9.84 -8.31 -18.86
CA LEU A 223 -9.55 -8.73 -17.48
C LEU A 223 -8.25 -9.53 -17.39
N LEU A 224 -7.93 -10.35 -18.39
CA LEU A 224 -6.66 -11.07 -18.46
C LEU A 224 -5.46 -10.12 -18.53
N ALA A 225 -5.50 -9.13 -19.44
CA ALA A 225 -4.41 -8.17 -19.64
C ALA A 225 -4.15 -7.29 -18.40
N PHE A 226 -5.17 -7.02 -17.60
CA PHE A 226 -5.07 -6.23 -16.37
C PHE A 226 -4.98 -7.09 -15.08
N SER A 227 -4.77 -8.41 -15.23
CA SER A 227 -4.60 -9.33 -14.10
C SER A 227 -3.29 -10.11 -14.19
N LEU A 228 -3.13 -10.94 -15.24
CA LEU A 228 -2.00 -11.86 -15.39
C LEU A 228 -0.64 -11.14 -15.39
N PRO A 229 -0.41 -10.07 -16.20
CA PRO A 229 0.90 -9.43 -16.27
C PRO A 229 1.35 -8.85 -14.92
N LEU A 230 0.43 -8.31 -14.12
CA LEU A 230 0.78 -7.76 -12.80
C LEU A 230 1.22 -8.83 -11.82
N ILE A 231 0.43 -9.90 -11.70
CA ILE A 231 0.74 -10.98 -10.75
C ILE A 231 2.06 -11.65 -11.13
N ILE A 232 2.30 -11.88 -12.43
CA ILE A 232 3.57 -12.41 -12.92
C ILE A 232 4.72 -11.42 -12.72
N ALA A 233 4.52 -10.13 -12.96
CA ALA A 233 5.57 -9.12 -12.74
C ALA A 233 6.00 -9.06 -11.27
N PHE A 234 5.07 -9.08 -10.32
CA PHE A 234 5.42 -9.08 -8.89
C PHE A 234 6.02 -10.41 -8.42
N LEU A 235 5.59 -11.55 -8.99
CA LEU A 235 6.24 -12.84 -8.76
C LEU A 235 7.67 -12.88 -9.30
N ALA A 236 7.93 -12.29 -10.47
CA ALA A 236 9.27 -12.16 -11.00
C ALA A 236 10.12 -11.19 -10.17
N LEU A 237 9.51 -10.09 -9.71
CA LEU A 237 10.18 -9.08 -8.89
C LEU A 237 10.59 -9.63 -7.51
N SER A 238 9.83 -10.59 -6.95
CA SER A 238 10.19 -11.24 -5.68
C SER A 238 11.46 -12.10 -5.76
N LEU A 239 11.97 -12.37 -6.96
CA LEU A 239 13.30 -12.98 -7.14
C LEU A 239 14.44 -12.03 -6.75
N LYS A 240 14.21 -10.71 -6.73
CA LYS A 240 15.27 -9.72 -6.41
C LYS A 240 15.02 -8.93 -5.16
N ILE A 241 13.76 -8.64 -4.84
CA ILE A 241 13.43 -7.78 -3.71
C ILE A 241 12.34 -8.40 -2.87
N LYS A 242 12.30 -8.00 -1.59
CA LYS A 242 11.13 -8.27 -0.76
C LYS A 242 9.91 -7.55 -1.35
N VAL A 243 8.99 -8.33 -1.88
CA VAL A 243 7.68 -7.87 -2.36
C VAL A 243 6.66 -8.23 -1.30
N TRP A 244 5.91 -7.24 -0.82
CA TRP A 244 4.87 -7.49 0.17
C TRP A 244 3.61 -8.05 -0.47
N ALA A 245 2.88 -8.85 0.29
CA ALA A 245 1.69 -9.56 -0.18
C ALA A 245 0.72 -8.67 -0.99
N HIS A 246 0.52 -7.44 -0.54
CA HIS A 246 -0.46 -6.49 -1.07
C HIS A 246 -0.06 -5.80 -2.40
N TRP A 247 1.19 -5.92 -2.85
CA TRP A 247 1.66 -5.24 -4.07
C TRP A 247 0.90 -5.63 -5.34
N PRO A 248 0.64 -6.94 -5.61
CA PRO A 248 -0.16 -7.38 -6.75
C PRO A 248 -1.69 -7.23 -6.58
N ALA A 249 -2.20 -6.61 -5.51
CA ALA A 249 -3.62 -6.61 -5.17
C ALA A 249 -4.56 -6.21 -6.33
N VAL A 250 -4.20 -5.20 -7.12
CA VAL A 250 -5.04 -4.75 -8.24
C VAL A 250 -5.17 -5.78 -9.37
N GLY A 251 -4.16 -6.64 -9.54
CA GLY A 251 -4.22 -7.78 -10.45
C GLY A 251 -5.22 -8.85 -9.98
N TYR A 252 -5.32 -9.05 -8.66
CA TYR A 252 -6.33 -9.93 -8.06
C TYR A 252 -7.74 -9.35 -8.16
N ILE A 253 -7.94 -8.06 -7.88
CA ILE A 253 -9.25 -7.39 -8.02
C ILE A 253 -9.79 -7.60 -9.43
N THR A 254 -8.93 -7.42 -10.44
CA THR A 254 -9.30 -7.60 -11.84
C THR A 254 -9.57 -9.07 -12.20
N ALA A 255 -8.90 -10.01 -11.53
CA ALA A 255 -9.10 -11.45 -11.73
C ALA A 255 -10.46 -11.95 -11.21
N ILE A 256 -11.03 -11.34 -10.18
CA ILE A 256 -12.26 -11.80 -9.51
C ILE A 256 -13.41 -12.06 -10.50
N PRO A 257 -13.84 -11.08 -11.32
CA PRO A 257 -14.94 -11.30 -12.27
C PRO A 257 -14.61 -12.36 -13.32
N LEU A 258 -13.34 -12.46 -13.73
CA LEU A 258 -12.88 -13.49 -14.65
C LEU A 258 -12.97 -14.89 -14.03
N THR A 259 -12.62 -15.03 -12.76
CA THR A 259 -12.72 -16.28 -11.98
C THR A 259 -14.17 -16.72 -11.82
N VAL A 260 -15.08 -15.78 -11.50
CA VAL A 260 -16.51 -16.10 -11.36
C VAL A 260 -17.13 -16.54 -12.68
N ALA A 261 -16.84 -15.83 -13.78
CA ALA A 261 -17.28 -16.20 -15.12
C ALA A 261 -16.79 -17.62 -15.48
N TYR A 262 -15.49 -17.89 -15.30
CA TYR A 262 -14.89 -19.21 -15.52
C TYR A 262 -15.59 -20.33 -14.74
N ILE A 263 -15.84 -20.14 -13.44
CA ILE A 263 -16.48 -21.15 -12.61
C ILE A 263 -17.89 -21.46 -13.13
N LEU A 264 -18.68 -20.42 -13.41
CA LEU A 264 -20.06 -20.58 -13.87
C LEU A 264 -20.15 -21.20 -15.26
N GLU A 265 -19.31 -20.76 -16.20
CA GLU A 265 -19.36 -21.18 -17.60
C GLU A 265 -18.76 -22.56 -17.84
N THR A 266 -17.87 -23.02 -16.96
CA THR A 266 -17.32 -24.39 -17.01
C THR A 266 -18.08 -25.38 -16.12
N GLY A 267 -19.22 -24.98 -15.56
CA GLY A 267 -20.04 -25.86 -14.72
C GLY A 267 -19.42 -26.23 -13.37
N LYS A 268 -18.34 -25.56 -12.95
CA LYS A 268 -17.74 -25.79 -11.62
C LYS A 268 -18.66 -25.26 -10.53
N SER A 269 -18.58 -25.88 -9.36
CA SER A 269 -19.46 -25.51 -8.24
C SER A 269 -19.00 -24.19 -7.59
N LEU A 270 -19.68 -23.09 -7.92
CA LEU A 270 -19.50 -21.81 -7.22
C LEU A 270 -19.78 -21.93 -5.72
N LYS A 271 -20.77 -22.73 -5.33
CA LYS A 271 -21.08 -23.01 -3.91
C LYS A 271 -19.85 -23.57 -3.18
N ARG A 272 -19.18 -24.59 -3.75
CA ARG A 272 -17.97 -25.17 -3.14
C ARG A 272 -16.86 -24.12 -3.04
N PHE A 273 -16.63 -23.34 -4.10
CA PHE A 273 -15.62 -22.27 -4.09
C PHE A 273 -15.88 -21.26 -2.97
N MET A 274 -17.14 -20.80 -2.82
CA MET A 274 -17.53 -19.87 -1.76
C MET A 274 -17.39 -20.46 -0.37
N VAL A 275 -17.78 -21.73 -0.15
CA VAL A 275 -17.59 -22.40 1.13
C VAL A 275 -16.11 -22.43 1.52
N TRP A 276 -15.25 -22.86 0.59
CA TRP A 276 -13.80 -22.90 0.84
C TRP A 276 -13.20 -21.53 1.11
N LEU A 277 -13.58 -20.52 0.32
CA LEU A 277 -13.16 -19.13 0.52
C LEU A 277 -13.59 -18.60 1.88
N THR A 278 -14.86 -18.80 2.27
CA THR A 278 -15.38 -18.37 3.58
C THR A 278 -14.71 -19.12 4.72
N CYS A 279 -14.58 -20.44 4.65
CA CYS A 279 -13.90 -21.23 5.69
C CYS A 279 -12.46 -20.80 5.88
N PHE A 280 -11.73 -20.56 4.78
CA PHE A 280 -10.36 -20.05 4.86
C PHE A 280 -10.31 -18.65 5.45
N SER A 281 -11.23 -17.78 5.08
CA SER A 281 -11.28 -16.41 5.62
C SER A 281 -11.61 -16.39 7.11
N LEU A 282 -12.52 -17.26 7.56
CA LEU A 282 -12.80 -17.47 8.98
C LEU A 282 -11.59 -18.06 9.72
N LEU A 283 -10.85 -18.98 9.09
CA LEU A 283 -9.61 -19.51 9.66
C LEU A 283 -8.56 -18.40 9.83
N ILE A 284 -8.36 -17.54 8.83
CA ILE A 284 -7.43 -16.40 8.95
C ILE A 284 -7.89 -15.44 10.05
N LEU A 285 -9.19 -15.11 10.11
CA LEU A 285 -9.74 -14.28 11.18
C LEU A 285 -9.55 -14.91 12.57
N PHE A 286 -9.76 -16.23 12.69
CA PHE A 286 -9.52 -16.99 13.91
C PHE A 286 -8.05 -16.92 14.30
N ILE A 287 -7.12 -17.22 13.38
CA ILE A 287 -5.68 -17.13 13.63
C ILE A 287 -5.30 -15.71 14.06
N LEU A 288 -5.77 -14.67 13.37
CA LEU A 288 -5.48 -13.28 13.71
C LEU A 288 -6.05 -12.89 15.09
N PHE A 289 -7.24 -13.38 15.43
CA PHE A 289 -7.82 -13.19 16.76
C PHE A 289 -6.92 -13.78 17.86
N PHE A 290 -6.36 -14.98 17.62
CA PHE A 290 -5.45 -15.68 18.55
C PHE A 290 -3.96 -15.29 18.43
N LEU A 291 -3.55 -14.57 17.39
CA LEU A 291 -2.23 -13.91 17.28
C LEU A 291 -2.23 -12.48 17.82
N SER A 292 -3.41 -11.86 17.91
CA SER A 292 -3.63 -10.58 18.59
C SER A 292 -3.98 -10.63 20.11
N PRO A 293 -3.74 -11.70 20.91
CA PRO A 293 -4.04 -11.71 22.35
C PRO A 293 -3.38 -10.54 23.03
N GLY A 294 -2.23 -10.11 22.54
CA GLY A 294 -1.57 -8.91 22.97
C GLY A 294 -2.48 -7.68 23.12
N ILE A 295 -3.17 -7.25 22.06
CA ILE A 295 -4.04 -6.07 22.10
C ILE A 295 -5.16 -6.23 23.15
N ALA A 296 -5.71 -7.44 23.29
CA ALA A 296 -6.77 -7.73 24.25
C ALA A 296 -6.25 -7.86 25.70
N LEU A 297 -5.10 -8.49 25.90
CA LEU A 297 -4.47 -8.77 27.19
C LEU A 297 -3.80 -7.52 27.79
N HIS A 298 -3.24 -6.67 26.94
CA HIS A 298 -2.50 -5.47 27.35
C HIS A 298 -3.27 -4.18 27.04
N GLN A 299 -4.59 -4.25 26.84
CA GLN A 299 -5.43 -3.08 26.61
C GLN A 299 -5.21 -1.99 27.68
N LYS A 300 -4.93 -2.40 28.94
CA LYS A 300 -4.58 -1.50 30.04
C LYS A 300 -3.24 -0.79 29.83
N GLU A 301 -2.25 -1.46 29.27
CA GLU A 301 -0.93 -0.88 28.98
C GLU A 301 -1.03 0.10 27.81
N TYR A 302 -1.79 -0.25 26.76
CA TYR A 302 -2.09 0.69 25.67
C TYR A 302 -2.88 1.91 26.14
N ALA A 303 -3.79 1.75 27.11
CA ALA A 303 -4.50 2.88 27.70
C ALA A 303 -3.55 3.83 28.46
N ASN A 304 -2.44 3.30 29.01
CA ASN A 304 -1.43 4.14 29.66
C ASN A 304 -0.63 4.99 28.66
N ASN A 305 -0.64 4.68 27.36
CA ASN A 305 0.00 5.55 26.36
C ASN A 305 -0.61 6.97 26.37
N TYR A 306 -1.90 7.12 26.68
CA TYR A 306 -2.52 8.46 26.83
C TYR A 306 -1.99 9.26 28.03
N LYS A 307 -1.30 8.61 28.97
CA LYS A 307 -0.62 9.26 30.10
C LYS A 307 0.84 9.59 29.78
N LEU A 308 1.35 9.19 28.61
CA LEU A 308 2.76 9.35 28.25
C LEU A 308 3.22 10.82 28.32
N ALA A 309 2.35 11.76 27.90
CA ALA A 309 2.63 13.19 28.00
C ALA A 309 2.97 13.67 29.42
N ALA A 310 2.38 13.05 30.45
CA ALA A 310 2.63 13.41 31.85
C ALA A 310 3.97 12.88 32.38
N TYR A 311 4.52 11.84 31.75
CA TYR A 311 5.78 11.22 32.17
C TYR A 311 7.00 11.80 31.42
N LEU A 312 6.80 12.37 30.23
CA LEU A 312 7.89 12.90 29.42
C LEU A 312 8.29 14.33 29.83
N PRO A 313 9.60 14.61 29.98
CA PRO A 313 10.12 15.96 30.20
C PRO A 313 9.62 16.98 29.16
N ASN A 314 8.96 18.05 29.62
CA ASN A 314 8.33 19.06 28.75
C ASN A 314 9.30 19.95 27.96
N ASN A 315 10.56 20.04 28.38
CA ASN A 315 11.59 20.93 27.82
C ASN A 315 12.56 20.24 26.85
N GLN A 316 12.41 18.95 26.58
CA GLN A 316 13.32 18.18 25.73
C GLN A 316 12.68 17.81 24.41
N LYS A 317 13.43 17.88 23.32
CA LYS A 317 13.00 17.37 22.01
C LYS A 317 12.96 15.84 22.04
N ILE A 318 11.99 15.26 21.34
CA ILE A 318 11.78 13.81 21.28
C ILE A 318 12.13 13.32 19.88
N PHE A 319 13.01 12.34 19.80
CA PHE A 319 13.37 11.63 18.58
C PHE A 319 12.88 10.19 18.67
N ALA A 320 12.48 9.61 17.54
CA ALA A 320 12.05 8.22 17.48
C ALA A 320 12.69 7.46 16.33
N GLY A 321 13.03 6.19 16.55
CA GLY A 321 13.79 5.38 15.58
C GLY A 321 13.03 5.02 14.29
N THR A 322 11.70 5.17 14.24
CA THR A 322 10.89 4.81 13.07
C THR A 322 9.74 5.80 12.84
N ASN A 323 9.21 5.83 11.62
CA ASN A 323 8.04 6.65 11.29
C ASN A 323 6.79 6.26 12.09
N VAL A 324 6.64 4.96 12.41
CA VAL A 324 5.51 4.45 13.20
C VAL A 324 5.60 4.96 14.62
N THR A 325 6.76 4.79 15.26
CA THR A 325 6.98 5.25 16.63
C THR A 325 6.95 6.77 16.72
N THR A 326 7.44 7.49 15.70
CA THR A 326 7.31 8.96 15.60
C THR A 326 5.85 9.39 15.64
N ALA A 327 5.02 8.83 14.75
CA ALA A 327 3.60 9.19 14.67
C ALA A 327 2.80 8.81 15.93
N LEU A 328 3.09 7.65 16.52
CA LEU A 328 2.45 7.22 17.77
C LEU A 328 2.85 8.11 18.95
N LEU A 329 4.14 8.43 19.10
CA LEU A 329 4.60 9.31 20.15
C LEU A 329 4.04 10.72 19.99
N GLU A 330 3.98 11.26 18.77
CA GLU A 330 3.36 12.58 18.53
C GLU A 330 1.87 12.54 18.93
N PHE A 331 1.14 11.50 18.53
CA PHE A 331 -0.25 11.31 18.90
C PHE A 331 -0.46 11.20 20.42
N TYR A 332 0.38 10.46 21.15
CA TYR A 332 0.19 10.27 22.59
C TYR A 332 0.79 11.37 23.46
N SER A 333 1.92 11.95 23.05
CA SER A 333 2.59 13.04 23.78
C SER A 333 1.98 14.40 23.51
N GLN A 334 1.20 14.56 22.42
CA GLN A 334 0.63 15.83 21.97
C GLN A 334 1.70 16.91 21.73
N ARG A 335 2.91 16.49 21.36
CA ARG A 335 4.09 17.32 21.11
C ARG A 335 4.75 16.86 19.82
N SER A 336 5.48 17.77 19.16
CA SER A 336 6.25 17.41 17.98
C SER A 336 7.30 16.35 18.32
N VAL A 337 7.30 15.27 17.55
CA VAL A 337 8.28 14.19 17.63
C VAL A 337 8.99 14.09 16.29
N PHE A 338 10.30 13.90 16.34
CA PHE A 338 11.16 13.95 15.17
C PHE A 338 11.66 12.55 14.83
N LEU A 339 11.68 12.23 13.54
CA LEU A 339 12.28 10.98 13.09
C LEU A 339 13.80 11.06 13.31
N ALA A 340 14.36 10.05 13.99
CA ALA A 340 15.80 9.91 14.12
C ALA A 340 16.40 9.67 12.73
N THR A 341 17.21 10.62 12.28
CA THR A 341 17.78 10.72 10.94
C THR A 341 19.22 11.21 11.03
N GLY A 342 20.02 10.97 10.00
CA GLY A 342 21.42 11.38 9.95
C GLY A 342 22.22 10.84 11.13
N PHE A 343 22.64 11.72 12.06
CA PHE A 343 23.53 11.38 13.18
C PHE A 343 22.93 10.43 14.23
N LEU A 344 21.61 10.25 14.25
CA LEU A 344 20.89 9.29 15.11
C LEU A 344 20.31 8.10 14.33
N MET A 345 20.73 7.91 13.08
CA MET A 345 20.29 6.78 12.26
C MET A 345 21.49 6.03 11.69
N PRO A 346 21.64 4.72 11.96
CA PRO A 346 22.64 3.92 11.27
C PRO A 346 22.31 3.87 9.77
N SER A 347 23.35 3.86 8.93
CA SER A 347 23.22 3.94 7.46
C SER A 347 22.10 3.05 6.93
N PRO A 348 21.01 3.62 6.36
CA PRO A 348 19.85 2.84 5.98
C PRO A 348 20.17 1.85 4.87
N ARG A 349 19.70 0.60 5.02
CA ARG A 349 19.96 -0.52 4.09
C ARG A 349 19.61 -0.21 2.61
N TRP A 350 18.64 0.66 2.38
CA TRP A 350 18.13 1.00 1.04
C TRP A 350 18.37 2.47 0.67
N GLY A 351 19.27 3.16 1.37
CA GLY A 351 19.43 4.61 1.26
C GLY A 351 18.34 5.38 2.00
N GLU A 352 18.43 6.71 1.96
CA GLU A 352 17.54 7.61 2.70
C GLU A 352 16.11 7.55 2.17
N LYS A 353 15.15 7.61 3.07
CA LYS A 353 13.73 7.72 2.71
C LYS A 353 13.34 9.18 2.54
N GLN A 354 12.34 9.43 1.69
CA GLN A 354 11.76 10.77 1.53
C GLN A 354 11.27 11.42 2.83
N TYR A 355 10.90 10.63 3.84
CA TYR A 355 10.43 11.12 5.14
C TYR A 355 11.56 11.65 6.02
N GLU A 356 12.80 11.30 5.69
CA GLU A 356 13.99 11.69 6.44
C GLU A 356 14.44 13.13 6.07
N LEU A 357 13.86 13.70 5.00
CA LEU A 357 14.06 15.10 4.61
C LEU A 357 13.25 16.10 5.45
N TRP A 358 12.33 15.64 6.29
CA TRP A 358 11.35 16.51 6.92
C TRP A 358 11.74 16.81 8.38
N GLY A 359 12.09 18.07 8.63
CA GLY A 359 11.91 18.70 9.94
C GLY A 359 12.81 18.22 11.07
N ILE A 360 14.12 18.08 10.86
CA ILE A 360 15.05 17.84 11.99
C ILE A 360 15.24 19.16 12.74
N PRO A 361 14.95 19.22 14.06
CA PRO A 361 15.11 20.44 14.81
C PRO A 361 16.61 20.72 15.02
N ASN A 362 17.00 22.00 14.95
CA ASN A 362 18.37 22.40 15.33
C ASN A 362 18.65 22.00 16.78
N LEU A 363 19.80 21.37 17.05
CA LEU A 363 20.24 21.05 18.41
C LEU A 363 21.35 21.99 18.84
N ALA A 364 21.16 22.72 19.94
CA ALA A 364 22.23 23.54 20.50
C ALA A 364 23.30 22.65 21.14
N LYS A 365 24.55 23.14 21.14
CA LYS A 365 25.63 22.47 21.88
C LYS A 365 25.25 22.42 23.37
N GLY A 366 25.37 21.25 23.98
CA GLY A 366 24.97 21.02 25.36
C GLY A 366 23.48 20.69 25.57
N GLU A 367 22.66 20.72 24.52
CA GLU A 367 21.23 20.39 24.62
C GLU A 367 21.00 18.91 24.96
N ASN A 368 19.94 18.63 25.72
CA ASN A 368 19.49 17.29 26.09
C ASN A 368 18.25 16.91 25.27
N ILE A 369 18.18 15.66 24.84
CA ILE A 369 17.05 15.13 24.07
C ILE A 369 16.61 13.78 24.61
N ILE A 370 15.40 13.38 24.21
CA ILE A 370 14.86 12.05 24.45
C ILE A 370 14.89 11.30 23.13
N TYR A 371 15.44 10.09 23.13
CA TYR A 371 15.37 9.16 22.03
C TYR A 371 14.49 7.97 22.43
N PHE A 372 13.57 7.56 21.55
CA PHE A 372 12.79 6.35 21.69
C PHE A 372 13.07 5.38 20.55
N GLY A 373 13.72 4.27 20.86
CA GLY A 373 14.12 3.30 19.84
C GLY A 373 14.98 2.18 20.41
N GLU A 374 15.62 1.44 19.50
CA GLU A 374 16.53 0.35 19.86
C GLU A 374 17.75 0.84 20.66
N ASN A 375 18.17 0.02 21.64
CA ASN A 375 19.36 0.26 22.44
C ASN A 375 20.43 -0.82 22.23
N ASN A 376 20.91 -0.97 21.00
CA ASN A 376 21.94 -1.95 20.64
C ASN A 376 23.36 -1.33 20.63
N SER A 377 24.39 -2.16 20.49
CA SER A 377 25.80 -1.70 20.51
C SER A 377 26.11 -0.64 19.44
N MET A 378 25.47 -0.72 18.27
CA MET A 378 25.66 0.25 17.19
C MET A 378 25.07 1.62 17.56
N MET A 379 23.87 1.62 18.15
CA MET A 379 23.23 2.84 18.65
C MET A 379 24.03 3.47 19.80
N GLN A 380 24.56 2.67 20.72
CA GLN A 380 25.42 3.14 21.80
C GLN A 380 26.69 3.84 21.27
N ILE A 381 27.30 3.32 20.21
CA ILE A 381 28.44 3.97 19.55
C ILE A 381 28.02 5.33 18.96
N LEU A 382 26.86 5.40 18.29
CA LEU A 382 26.32 6.66 17.73
C LEU A 382 26.00 7.68 18.83
N PHE A 383 25.35 7.26 19.90
CA PHE A 383 25.03 8.12 21.04
C PHE A 383 26.31 8.68 21.66
N ASN A 384 27.29 7.83 21.96
CA ASN A 384 28.55 8.25 22.58
C ASN A 384 29.40 9.13 21.63
N LYS A 385 29.22 9.00 20.31
CA LYS A 385 29.84 9.89 19.33
C LYS A 385 29.26 11.31 19.41
N HIS A 386 27.95 11.44 19.59
CA HIS A 386 27.24 12.73 19.46
C HIS A 386 26.82 13.38 20.80
N PHE A 387 26.80 12.62 21.90
CA PHE A 387 26.35 13.06 23.22
C PHE A 387 27.37 12.70 24.31
N LEU A 388 27.33 13.41 25.43
CA LEU A 388 28.22 13.21 26.57
C LEU A 388 27.77 12.07 27.49
N VAL A 389 26.46 11.97 27.73
CA VAL A 389 25.88 10.95 28.62
C VAL A 389 24.66 10.33 27.96
N THR A 390 24.53 9.02 28.14
CA THR A 390 23.41 8.21 27.66
C THR A 390 22.80 7.52 28.87
N GLU A 391 21.53 7.79 29.16
CA GLU A 391 20.83 7.23 30.33
C GLU A 391 19.49 6.63 29.90
N VAL A 392 19.23 5.36 30.25
CA VAL A 392 17.93 4.74 29.99
C VAL A 392 16.93 5.24 31.03
N LEU A 393 15.71 5.58 30.61
CA LEU A 393 14.60 6.01 31.46
C LEU A 393 13.67 4.81 31.74
N PRO A 394 13.90 4.01 32.80
CA PRO A 394 13.21 2.73 33.01
C PRO A 394 11.72 2.88 33.34
N ASN A 395 11.30 4.04 33.84
CA ASN A 395 9.95 4.30 34.31
C ASN A 395 8.98 4.76 33.22
N ILE A 396 9.48 5.00 32.00
CA ILE A 396 8.68 5.48 30.87
C ILE A 396 8.59 4.36 29.84
N LYS A 397 7.37 3.96 29.48
CA LYS A 397 7.10 2.98 28.44
C LYS A 397 5.98 3.48 27.54
N ILE A 398 6.06 3.12 26.27
CA ILE A 398 4.95 3.19 25.32
C ILE A 398 4.66 1.75 24.94
N GLY A 399 3.43 1.30 25.14
CA GLY A 399 3.01 -0.01 24.65
C GLY A 399 2.85 0.07 23.13
N LEU A 400 3.66 -0.69 22.40
CA LEU A 400 3.53 -0.90 20.96
C LEU A 400 2.85 -2.24 20.69
N ILE A 401 2.19 -2.37 19.54
CA ILE A 401 1.67 -3.68 19.10
C ILE A 401 2.85 -4.60 18.75
N GLU A 402 3.96 -4.02 18.34
CA GLU A 402 5.19 -4.69 17.97
C GLU A 402 5.97 -5.22 19.20
N ASP A 403 5.68 -4.72 20.41
CA ASP A 403 6.36 -5.13 21.64
C ASP A 403 6.09 -6.61 22.00
N TYR A 404 5.07 -7.25 21.42
CA TYR A 404 4.87 -8.71 21.55
C TYR A 404 5.99 -9.54 20.94
N ILE A 405 6.77 -8.96 20.03
CA ILE A 405 7.76 -9.68 19.24
C ILE A 405 9.18 -9.28 19.68
N THR A 406 9.37 -8.03 20.12
CA THR A 406 10.70 -7.53 20.52
C THR A 406 10.60 -6.53 21.68
N GLU A 407 11.06 -6.90 22.88
CA GLU A 407 11.20 -5.99 24.04
C GLU A 407 12.41 -5.03 23.92
N ASN A 408 12.65 -4.46 22.73
CA ASN A 408 13.93 -3.82 22.42
C ASN A 408 13.88 -2.28 22.36
N TYR A 409 12.73 -1.66 22.59
CA TYR A 409 12.56 -0.20 22.50
C TYR A 409 12.58 0.45 23.87
N TYR A 410 13.41 1.48 24.02
CA TYR A 410 13.62 2.18 25.29
C TYR A 410 13.52 3.69 25.10
N PHE A 411 13.04 4.37 26.14
CA PHE A 411 13.30 5.80 26.28
C PHE A 411 14.71 5.99 26.82
N ILE A 412 15.51 6.77 26.09
CA ILE A 412 16.91 7.05 26.40
C ILE A 412 17.09 8.56 26.43
N GLU A 413 17.54 9.09 27.55
CA GLU A 413 17.94 10.49 27.67
C GLU A 413 19.39 10.63 27.18
N LEU A 414 19.57 11.45 26.14
CA LEU A 414 20.85 11.77 25.55
C LEU A 414 21.24 13.20 25.98
N LYS A 415 22.27 13.33 26.80
CA LYS A 415 22.64 14.59 27.43
C LYS A 415 23.88 15.20 26.80
N GLY A 416 23.85 16.52 26.65
CA GLY A 416 24.99 17.31 26.23
C GLY A 416 25.44 17.03 24.80
N PHE A 417 24.64 17.45 23.82
CA PHE A 417 25.00 17.35 22.41
C PHE A 417 26.38 17.98 22.13
N LYS A 418 27.29 17.22 21.52
CA LYS A 418 28.71 17.57 21.30
C LYS A 418 28.95 18.43 20.06
N GLY A 419 28.11 18.27 19.04
CA GLY A 419 28.31 18.86 17.71
C GLY A 419 27.96 20.35 17.62
N PRO A 420 28.30 21.02 16.51
CA PRO A 420 27.79 22.36 16.21
C PRO A 420 26.26 22.33 16.03
N PRO A 421 25.55 23.44 16.26
CA PRO A 421 24.13 23.53 15.94
C PRO A 421 23.93 23.51 14.43
N SER A 422 23.63 22.33 13.89
CA SER A 422 23.15 22.22 12.52
C SER A 422 22.54 20.84 12.28
N HIS A 423 21.44 20.86 11.54
CA HIS A 423 20.85 19.74 10.82
C HIS A 423 21.93 18.84 10.18
N PRO A 424 21.81 17.49 10.22
CA PRO A 424 22.70 16.60 9.47
C PRO A 424 22.60 16.82 7.96
#